data_AF-A0A972MJB0-F1
#
_entry.id   AF-A0A972MJB0-F1
#
_cell.length_a   1.000
_cell.length_b   1.000
_cell.length_c   1.000
_cell.angle_alpha   90.00
_cell.angle_beta   90.00
_cell.angle_gamma   90.00
#
_symmetry.space_group_name_H-M   'P 1'
#
loop_
_entity.id
_entity.type
_entity.pdbx_description
1 polymer ?
#
loop_
_entity_poly.entity_id
_entity_poly.type
_entity_poly.pdbx_seq_one_letter_code
_entity_poly.pdbx_strand_id
1 'polypeptide(L)'
;MDYYKILGVAKNATPEEIKKAFREKAKKYHPDINKSSEEFFKKITVAYETLIDPEKRKKYDLSLKKQKLSYFTDKLYETFGFTSKPIKGKDIHLKISLSLEEGFFGKEKEIFYERKEHCPKCEGTGLSSNSILKECFKCKGKGKYKKAFLHLPCFECHGKGYVILNPCDMCGGKGLVKKQVKKIIKIPRGIQEKNKIKIKYGGNGGKNKG
;
A
#
# COMPACT_ATOMS: atom_id res chain seq x y z
N MET A 1 -13.85 4.88 18.86
CA MET A 1 -14.99 5.34 19.70
C MET A 1 -15.77 6.37 18.93
N ASP A 2 -17.10 6.25 18.83
CA ASP A 2 -17.97 7.13 18.02
C ASP A 2 -18.75 8.11 18.94
N TYR A 3 -18.36 9.39 18.99
CA TYR A 3 -18.94 10.41 19.87
C TYR A 3 -20.40 10.73 19.51
N TYR A 4 -20.79 10.58 18.23
CA TYR A 4 -22.18 10.72 17.82
C TYR A 4 -23.05 9.61 18.40
N LYS A 5 -22.53 8.38 18.43
CA LYS A 5 -23.21 7.25 19.08
C LYS A 5 -23.26 7.43 20.61
N ILE A 6 -22.21 7.99 21.21
CA ILE A 6 -22.16 8.26 22.67
C ILE A 6 -23.21 9.30 23.07
N LEU A 7 -23.38 10.39 22.31
CA LEU A 7 -24.44 11.37 22.56
C LEU A 7 -25.80 10.93 22.03
N GLY A 8 -25.86 9.91 21.16
CA GLY A 8 -27.12 9.38 20.62
C GLY A 8 -27.73 10.31 19.56
N VAL A 9 -26.88 11.03 18.83
CA VAL A 9 -27.28 12.03 17.83
C VAL A 9 -26.75 11.63 16.45
N ALA A 10 -27.41 12.11 15.40
CA ALA A 10 -26.96 11.88 14.04
C ALA A 10 -25.65 12.64 13.74
N LYS A 11 -24.89 12.20 12.73
CA LYS A 11 -23.60 12.84 12.37
C LYS A 11 -23.77 14.28 11.83
N ASN A 12 -24.94 14.58 11.29
CA ASN A 12 -25.35 15.90 10.82
C ASN A 12 -26.11 16.72 11.89
N ALA A 13 -26.17 16.27 13.15
CA ALA A 13 -26.93 16.94 14.20
C ALA A 13 -26.49 18.40 14.40
N THR A 14 -27.46 19.28 14.68
CA THR A 14 -27.21 20.71 14.90
C THR A 14 -26.60 20.98 16.29
N PRO A 15 -25.95 22.14 16.51
CA PRO A 15 -25.44 22.49 17.84
C PRO A 15 -26.51 22.47 18.94
N GLU A 16 -27.74 22.83 18.59
CA GLU A 16 -28.88 22.84 19.52
C GLU A 16 -29.29 21.42 19.93
N GLU A 17 -29.35 20.50 18.96
CA GLU A 17 -29.61 19.07 19.20
C GLU A 17 -28.52 18.45 20.06
N ILE A 18 -27.25 18.79 19.81
CA ILE A 18 -26.11 18.34 20.62
C ILE A 18 -26.21 18.86 22.06
N LYS A 19 -26.55 20.14 22.25
CA LYS A 19 -26.78 20.73 23.59
C LYS A 19 -27.98 20.11 24.31
N LYS A 20 -29.05 19.78 23.59
CA LYS A 20 -30.24 19.13 24.14
C LYS A 20 -29.91 17.71 24.60
N ALA A 21 -29.29 16.91 23.73
CA ALA A 21 -28.88 15.54 24.03
C ALA A 21 -27.89 15.45 25.20
N PHE A 22 -26.96 16.41 25.29
CA PHE A 22 -26.06 16.51 26.43
C PHE A 22 -26.81 16.80 27.73
N ARG A 23 -27.72 17.79 27.76
CA ARG A 23 -28.48 18.14 28.97
C ARG A 23 -29.33 16.96 29.49
N GLU A 24 -29.97 16.22 28.59
CA GLU A 24 -30.76 15.03 28.95
C GLU A 24 -29.87 13.92 29.53
N LYS A 25 -28.72 13.64 28.91
CA LYS A 25 -27.77 12.64 29.41
C LYS A 25 -27.06 13.06 30.68
N ALA A 26 -26.73 14.34 30.82
CA ALA A 26 -26.09 14.88 32.01
C ALA A 26 -27.00 14.78 33.24
N LYS A 27 -28.30 15.07 33.10
CA LYS A 27 -29.29 14.86 34.17
C LYS A 27 -29.41 13.39 34.58
N LYS A 28 -29.34 12.47 33.61
CA LYS A 28 -29.50 11.03 33.86
C LYS A 28 -28.27 10.38 34.49
N TYR A 29 -27.08 10.87 34.15
CA TYR A 29 -25.81 10.26 34.53
C TYR A 29 -24.95 11.16 35.42
N HIS A 30 -25.53 12.19 36.05
CA HIS A 30 -24.80 13.06 36.97
C HIS A 30 -24.26 12.25 38.16
N PRO A 31 -22.99 12.45 38.57
CA PRO A 31 -22.38 11.68 39.66
C PRO A 31 -23.13 11.78 40.99
N ASP A 32 -23.81 12.91 41.24
CA ASP A 32 -24.62 13.10 42.46
C ASP A 32 -25.94 12.29 42.45
N ILE A 33 -26.42 11.91 41.27
CA ILE A 33 -27.67 11.16 41.09
C ILE A 33 -27.37 9.66 40.89
N ASN A 34 -26.26 9.34 40.21
CA ASN A 34 -25.85 7.98 39.93
C ASN A 34 -24.31 7.83 39.99
N LYS A 35 -23.81 7.51 41.19
CA LYS A 35 -22.38 7.39 41.49
C LYS A 35 -21.63 6.37 40.60
N SER A 36 -22.30 5.33 40.10
CA SER A 36 -21.68 4.30 39.23
C SER A 36 -21.52 4.74 37.77
N SER A 37 -21.94 5.95 37.41
CA SER A 37 -21.97 6.44 36.03
C SER A 37 -20.86 7.46 35.72
N GLU A 38 -19.90 7.66 36.61
CA GLU A 38 -18.85 8.68 36.49
C GLU A 38 -18.03 8.53 35.19
N GLU A 39 -17.64 7.31 34.82
CA GLU A 39 -16.86 7.07 33.60
C GLU A 39 -17.68 7.33 32.32
N PHE A 40 -18.98 7.04 32.37
CA PHE A 40 -19.89 7.32 31.26
C PHE A 40 -20.18 8.82 31.13
N PHE A 41 -20.32 9.51 32.26
CA PHE A 41 -20.43 10.96 32.32
C PHE A 41 -19.21 11.64 31.72
N LYS A 42 -17.99 11.20 32.07
CA LYS A 42 -16.74 11.68 31.43
C LYS A 42 -16.76 11.50 29.90
N LYS A 43 -17.21 10.34 29.41
CA LYS A 43 -17.32 10.07 27.96
C LYS A 43 -18.36 10.97 27.27
N ILE A 44 -19.51 11.21 27.92
CA ILE A 44 -20.55 12.13 27.43
C ILE A 44 -20.02 13.56 27.36
N THR A 45 -19.32 14.02 28.40
CA THR A 45 -18.72 15.37 28.47
C THR A 45 -17.69 15.55 27.37
N VAL A 46 -16.74 14.62 27.21
CA VAL A 46 -15.73 14.68 26.15
C VAL A 46 -16.38 14.65 24.76
N ALA A 47 -17.43 13.84 24.58
CA ALA A 47 -18.18 13.81 23.32
C ALA A 47 -18.89 15.14 23.05
N TYR A 48 -19.51 15.75 24.06
CA TYR A 48 -20.15 17.06 23.94
C TYR A 48 -19.13 18.16 23.62
N GLU A 49 -18.05 18.28 24.40
CA GLU A 49 -17.00 19.27 24.18
C GLU A 49 -16.39 19.17 22.78
N THR A 50 -16.22 17.93 22.29
CA THR A 50 -15.66 17.69 20.96
C THR A 50 -16.67 18.02 19.86
N LEU A 51 -17.97 17.76 20.06
CA LEU A 51 -18.99 17.94 19.02
C LEU A 51 -19.63 19.32 19.00
N ILE A 52 -19.61 20.06 20.12
CA ILE A 52 -20.21 21.40 20.19
C ILE A 52 -19.29 22.47 19.62
N ASP A 53 -17.98 22.28 19.78
CA ASP A 53 -16.97 23.14 19.20
C ASP A 53 -16.82 22.80 17.70
N PRO A 54 -17.09 23.74 16.79
CA PRO A 54 -17.03 23.48 15.35
C PRO A 54 -15.67 22.98 14.86
N GLU A 55 -14.58 23.47 15.46
CA GLU A 55 -13.24 23.05 15.09
C GLU A 55 -12.92 21.64 15.58
N LYS A 56 -13.23 21.34 16.85
CA LYS A 56 -13.01 20.01 17.42
C LYS A 56 -13.88 18.97 16.72
N ARG A 57 -15.12 19.31 16.37
CA ARG A 57 -16.04 18.43 15.64
C ARG A 57 -15.48 18.11 14.26
N LYS A 58 -15.02 19.14 13.55
CA LYS A 58 -14.38 18.98 12.24
C LYS A 58 -13.14 18.09 12.32
N LYS A 59 -12.27 18.30 13.30
CA LYS A 59 -11.06 17.47 13.52
C LYS A 59 -11.43 16.02 13.81
N TYR A 60 -12.44 15.79 14.64
CA TYR A 60 -12.94 14.46 14.97
C TYR A 60 -13.58 13.76 13.75
N ASP A 61 -14.40 14.46 12.98
CA ASP A 61 -14.97 13.93 11.75
C ASP A 61 -13.88 13.55 10.75
N LEU A 62 -12.84 14.37 10.63
CA LEU A 62 -11.68 14.09 9.79
C LEU A 62 -10.89 12.86 10.26
N SER A 63 -10.87 12.54 11.56
CA SER A 63 -10.15 11.38 12.09
C SER A 63 -10.88 10.05 11.82
N LEU A 64 -12.21 10.01 12.02
CA LEU A 64 -13.06 8.85 11.68
C LEU A 64 -12.96 8.48 10.19
N LYS A 65 -12.85 9.52 9.39
CA LYS A 65 -12.62 9.51 7.95
C LYS A 65 -11.23 8.93 7.58
N LYS A 66 -10.16 9.36 8.26
CA LYS A 66 -8.80 8.84 8.09
C LYS A 66 -8.65 7.35 8.46
N GLN A 67 -9.34 6.85 9.48
CA GLN A 67 -9.24 5.42 9.85
C GLN A 67 -9.80 4.48 8.77
N LYS A 68 -10.96 4.81 8.19
CA LYS A 68 -11.55 4.02 7.09
C LYS A 68 -10.71 4.04 5.81
N LEU A 69 -9.91 5.08 5.64
CA LEU A 69 -8.98 5.22 4.52
C LEU A 69 -7.84 4.21 4.59
N SER A 70 -7.21 4.09 5.76
CA SER A 70 -6.01 3.29 5.99
C SER A 70 -6.17 1.84 5.52
N TYR A 71 -7.24 1.17 5.96
CA TYR A 71 -7.45 -0.26 5.68
C TYR A 71 -7.64 -0.57 4.19
N PHE A 72 -8.26 0.33 3.43
CA PHE A 72 -8.48 0.13 2.00
C PHE A 72 -7.24 0.50 1.16
N THR A 73 -6.44 1.47 1.62
CA THR A 73 -5.19 1.83 0.94
C THR A 73 -4.15 0.73 1.03
N ASP A 74 -4.03 0.05 2.16
CA ASP A 74 -3.00 -0.98 2.35
C ASP A 74 -3.17 -2.15 1.34
N LYS A 75 -4.41 -2.54 1.05
CA LYS A 75 -4.74 -3.59 0.07
C LYS A 75 -4.52 -3.16 -1.40
N LEU A 76 -4.71 -1.88 -1.70
CA LEU A 76 -4.39 -1.31 -3.03
C LEU A 76 -2.88 -1.09 -3.23
N TYR A 77 -2.15 -0.80 -2.15
CA TYR A 77 -0.70 -0.64 -2.15
C TYR A 77 0.03 -1.95 -2.52
N GLU A 78 -0.46 -3.09 -2.01
CA GLU A 78 0.04 -4.42 -2.36
C GLU A 78 -0.23 -4.79 -3.83
N THR A 79 -1.36 -4.35 -4.38
CA THR A 79 -1.80 -4.73 -5.73
C THR A 79 -1.10 -3.94 -6.84
N PHE A 80 -0.79 -2.66 -6.61
CA PHE A 80 -0.35 -1.76 -7.69
C PHE A 80 1.07 -1.17 -7.54
N GLY A 81 1.78 -1.41 -6.43
CA GLY A 81 3.24 -1.25 -6.35
C GLY A 81 3.78 0.19 -6.51
N PHE A 82 3.12 1.17 -5.89
CA PHE A 82 3.51 2.58 -5.92
C PHE A 82 4.24 3.01 -4.64
N THR A 83 5.56 2.84 -4.61
CA THR A 83 6.43 3.49 -3.61
C THR A 83 7.75 3.89 -4.27
N SER A 84 8.52 4.79 -3.65
CA SER A 84 9.98 4.96 -3.86
C SER A 84 10.80 4.01 -2.99
N LYS A 85 10.14 3.20 -2.15
CA LYS A 85 10.81 2.18 -1.35
C LYS A 85 11.31 1.06 -2.26
N PRO A 86 12.45 0.45 -1.94
CA PRO A 86 12.89 -0.78 -2.56
C PRO A 86 11.78 -1.83 -2.51
N ILE A 87 11.35 -2.31 -3.68
CA ILE A 87 10.36 -3.39 -3.80
C ILE A 87 11.08 -4.59 -4.37
N LYS A 88 11.10 -5.71 -3.62
CA LYS A 88 11.68 -6.96 -4.08
C LYS A 88 11.03 -7.44 -5.37
N GLY A 89 11.85 -7.89 -6.32
CA GLY A 89 11.36 -8.53 -7.53
C GLY A 89 10.67 -9.86 -7.26
N LYS A 90 9.74 -10.24 -8.16
CA LYS A 90 9.00 -11.50 -8.06
C LYS A 90 9.92 -12.70 -8.30
N ASP A 91 9.73 -13.75 -7.52
CA ASP A 91 10.44 -15.02 -7.69
C ASP A 91 10.06 -15.67 -9.04
N ILE A 92 10.98 -16.48 -9.59
CA ILE A 92 10.80 -17.23 -10.84
C ILE A 92 10.77 -18.72 -10.49
N HIS A 93 9.79 -19.43 -11.04
CA HIS A 93 9.65 -20.87 -10.88
C HIS A 93 9.92 -21.56 -12.23
N LEU A 94 10.88 -22.48 -12.25
CA LEU A 94 11.23 -23.27 -13.42
C LEU A 94 10.99 -24.75 -13.11
N LYS A 95 10.43 -25.48 -14.08
CA LYS A 95 10.41 -26.93 -14.06
C LYS A 95 11.56 -27.42 -14.92
N ILE A 96 12.40 -28.29 -14.36
CA ILE A 96 13.58 -28.81 -15.04
C ILE A 96 13.40 -30.31 -15.17
N SER A 97 13.48 -30.82 -16.39
CA SER A 97 13.49 -32.25 -16.66
C SER A 97 14.90 -32.80 -16.43
N LEU A 98 15.00 -33.88 -15.66
CA LEU A 98 16.23 -34.59 -15.37
C LEU A 98 16.11 -36.03 -15.85
N SER A 99 17.21 -36.63 -16.28
CA SER A 99 17.25 -38.08 -16.43
C SER A 99 17.31 -38.76 -15.05
N LEU A 100 16.95 -40.04 -15.00
CA LEU A 100 17.05 -40.84 -13.78
C LEU A 100 18.48 -40.85 -13.22
N GLU A 101 19.47 -41.01 -14.11
CA GLU A 101 20.89 -40.98 -13.76
C GLU A 101 21.31 -39.63 -13.16
N GLU A 102 20.89 -38.52 -13.77
CA GLU A 102 21.18 -37.17 -13.27
C GLU A 102 20.59 -36.94 -11.87
N GLY A 103 19.38 -37.46 -11.62
CA GLY A 103 18.74 -37.36 -10.32
C GLY A 103 19.37 -38.26 -9.25
N PHE A 104 19.80 -39.47 -9.65
CA PHE A 104 20.40 -40.44 -8.75
C PHE A 104 21.82 -40.05 -8.33
N PHE A 105 22.71 -39.80 -9.30
CA PHE A 105 24.12 -39.51 -9.03
C PHE A 105 24.41 -38.03 -8.69
N GLY A 106 23.44 -37.15 -8.91
CA GLY A 106 23.61 -35.71 -8.82
C GLY A 106 24.47 -35.17 -9.97
N LYS A 107 24.22 -33.91 -10.36
CA LYS A 107 24.93 -33.28 -11.48
C LYS A 107 24.92 -31.76 -11.36
N GLU A 108 25.95 -31.12 -11.90
CA GLU A 108 25.90 -29.69 -12.20
C GLU A 108 25.24 -29.49 -13.56
N LYS A 109 24.05 -28.88 -13.57
CA LYS A 109 23.27 -28.66 -14.79
C LYS A 109 23.21 -27.17 -15.10
N GLU A 110 23.41 -26.84 -16.36
CA GLU A 110 23.25 -25.50 -16.86
C GLU A 110 21.80 -25.24 -17.27
N ILE A 111 21.24 -24.14 -16.81
CA ILE A 111 19.90 -23.69 -17.18
C ILE A 111 19.94 -22.28 -17.77
N PHE A 112 19.05 -22.06 -18.73
CA PHE A 112 18.78 -20.75 -19.32
C PHE A 112 17.35 -20.35 -18.97
N TYR A 113 17.17 -19.13 -18.49
CA TYR A 113 15.85 -18.58 -18.23
C TYR A 113 15.82 -17.08 -18.44
N GLU A 114 14.65 -16.58 -18.80
CA GLU A 114 14.41 -15.15 -18.90
C GLU A 114 14.08 -14.58 -17.52
N ARG A 115 14.75 -13.49 -17.14
CA ARG A 115 14.36 -12.66 -16.00
C ARG A 115 14.35 -11.20 -16.39
N LYS A 116 13.63 -10.39 -15.61
CA LYS A 116 13.73 -8.93 -15.69
C LYS A 116 14.93 -8.48 -14.87
N GLU A 117 15.79 -7.65 -15.44
CA GLU A 117 16.88 -6.97 -14.73
C GLU A 117 16.67 -5.46 -14.80
N HIS A 118 17.36 -4.73 -13.93
CA HIS A 118 17.42 -3.27 -14.05
C HIS A 118 17.94 -2.88 -15.42
N CYS A 119 17.28 -1.91 -16.04
CA CYS A 119 17.69 -1.33 -17.29
C CYS A 119 19.11 -0.75 -17.14
N PRO A 120 20.16 -1.29 -17.78
CA PRO A 120 21.52 -0.74 -17.66
C PRO A 120 21.62 0.73 -18.07
N LYS A 121 20.80 1.18 -19.03
CA LYS A 121 20.85 2.57 -19.51
C LYS A 121 20.32 3.61 -18.51
N CYS A 122 19.33 3.25 -17.70
CA CYS A 122 18.69 4.20 -16.76
C CYS A 122 18.76 3.75 -15.30
N GLU A 123 19.45 2.65 -15.03
CA GLU A 123 19.65 2.07 -13.70
C GLU A 123 18.35 1.86 -12.90
N GLY A 124 17.27 1.49 -13.61
CA GLY A 124 15.98 1.27 -12.98
C GLY A 124 15.08 2.49 -12.85
N THR A 125 15.55 3.70 -13.16
CA THR A 125 14.76 4.94 -13.04
C THR A 125 13.65 5.04 -14.09
N GLY A 126 13.86 4.47 -15.27
CA GLY A 126 12.99 4.65 -16.44
C GLY A 126 13.18 5.98 -17.15
N LEU A 127 14.17 6.79 -16.76
CA LEU A 127 14.45 8.11 -17.36
C LEU A 127 15.55 8.01 -18.42
N SER A 128 15.45 8.81 -19.47
CA SER A 128 16.55 9.09 -20.40
C SER A 128 17.37 10.28 -19.89
N SER A 129 18.54 10.52 -20.47
CA SER A 129 19.37 11.69 -20.17
C SER A 129 18.65 13.02 -20.38
N ASN A 130 17.75 13.08 -21.37
CA ASN A 130 16.94 14.26 -21.72
C ASN A 130 15.47 14.10 -21.29
N SER A 131 15.21 13.33 -20.22
CA SER A 131 13.86 13.16 -19.70
C SER A 131 13.31 14.48 -19.17
N ILE A 132 12.21 14.93 -19.76
CA ILE A 132 11.41 16.02 -19.21
C ILE A 132 10.31 15.42 -18.34
N LEU A 133 10.36 15.75 -17.05
CA LEU A 133 9.28 15.44 -16.11
C LEU A 133 8.28 16.58 -16.15
N LYS A 134 7.09 16.31 -16.66
CA LYS A 134 5.97 17.26 -16.55
C LYS A 134 5.06 16.84 -15.41
N GLU A 135 4.61 17.82 -14.64
CA GLU A 135 3.58 17.59 -13.66
C GLU A 135 2.36 16.93 -14.34
N CYS A 136 1.83 15.88 -13.73
CA CYS A 136 0.67 15.20 -14.29
C CYS A 136 -0.54 16.13 -14.25
N PHE A 137 -1.02 16.55 -15.42
CA PHE A 137 -2.13 17.50 -15.54
C PHE A 137 -3.40 17.02 -14.84
N LYS A 138 -3.67 15.71 -14.84
CA LYS A 138 -4.89 15.17 -14.22
C LYS A 138 -4.86 15.23 -12.69
N CYS A 139 -3.75 14.82 -12.05
CA CYS A 139 -3.65 14.79 -10.59
C CYS A 139 -2.94 15.99 -9.98
N LYS A 140 -2.42 16.90 -10.81
CA LYS A 140 -1.65 18.09 -10.42
C LYS A 140 -0.51 17.74 -9.45
N GLY A 141 0.39 16.87 -9.90
CA GLY A 141 1.58 16.49 -9.13
C GLY A 141 1.33 15.47 -8.02
N LYS A 142 0.07 15.24 -7.63
CA LYS A 142 -0.25 14.44 -6.42
C LYS A 142 -0.02 12.95 -6.58
N GLY A 143 0.03 12.45 -7.81
CA GLY A 143 0.14 11.02 -8.15
C GLY A 143 -1.11 10.21 -7.82
N LYS A 144 -2.08 10.80 -7.12
CA LYS A 144 -3.29 10.15 -6.65
C LYS A 144 -4.45 11.11 -6.67
N TYR A 145 -5.65 10.56 -6.88
CA TYR A 145 -6.89 11.30 -6.65
C TYR A 145 -7.34 11.08 -5.22
N LYS A 146 -7.81 12.15 -4.59
CA LYS A 146 -8.56 12.05 -3.34
C LYS A 146 -10.03 11.93 -3.69
N LYS A 147 -10.60 10.72 -3.57
CA LYS A 147 -12.04 10.53 -3.66
C LYS A 147 -12.54 10.10 -2.29
N ALA A 148 -13.14 11.06 -1.57
CA ALA A 148 -13.49 10.91 -0.16
C ALA A 148 -12.26 10.46 0.67
N PHE A 149 -12.34 9.31 1.32
CA PHE A 149 -11.20 8.71 1.99
C PHE A 149 -10.24 8.20 0.95
N LEU A 150 -10.69 7.35 0.04
CA LEU A 150 -9.82 6.57 -0.83
C LEU A 150 -8.79 7.39 -1.66
N HIS A 151 -7.52 7.02 -1.53
CA HIS A 151 -6.43 7.40 -2.43
C HIS A 151 -6.33 6.40 -3.58
N LEU A 152 -6.94 6.72 -4.72
CA LEU A 152 -6.70 5.96 -5.95
C LEU A 152 -5.45 6.51 -6.64
N PRO A 153 -4.56 5.64 -7.17
CA PRO A 153 -3.47 6.08 -8.02
C PRO A 153 -4.04 6.82 -9.23
N CYS A 154 -3.36 7.88 -9.65
CA CYS A 154 -3.76 8.59 -10.85
C CYS A 154 -3.56 7.65 -12.06
N PHE A 155 -4.61 7.43 -12.85
CA PHE A 155 -4.55 6.56 -14.03
C PHE A 155 -3.62 7.09 -15.13
N GLU A 156 -3.43 8.42 -15.20
CA GLU A 156 -2.59 9.08 -16.20
C GLU A 156 -1.11 8.88 -15.92
N CYS A 157 -0.66 9.15 -14.68
CA CYS A 157 0.74 9.03 -14.30
C CYS A 157 1.06 7.74 -13.55
N HIS A 158 0.08 6.84 -13.39
CA HIS A 158 0.16 5.61 -12.60
C HIS A 158 0.85 5.86 -11.25
N GLY A 159 0.30 6.74 -10.41
CA GLY A 159 0.87 6.95 -9.07
C GLY A 159 2.05 7.93 -9.00
N LYS A 160 2.73 8.24 -10.10
CA LYS A 160 4.02 8.96 -10.09
C LYS A 160 3.92 10.45 -9.77
N GLY A 161 2.80 11.09 -10.10
CA GLY A 161 2.61 12.54 -9.97
C GLY A 161 3.15 13.34 -11.16
N TYR A 162 3.96 12.73 -12.00
CA TYR A 162 4.50 13.31 -13.21
C TYR A 162 4.37 12.35 -14.40
N VAL A 163 4.36 12.90 -15.60
CA VAL A 163 4.44 12.15 -16.86
C VAL A 163 5.85 12.35 -17.42
N ILE A 164 6.46 11.25 -17.88
CA ILE A 164 7.77 11.27 -18.50
C ILE A 164 7.54 11.43 -20.00
N LEU A 165 7.91 12.58 -20.57
CA LEU A 165 7.72 12.82 -22.01
C LEU A 165 8.72 12.03 -22.87
N ASN A 166 9.98 12.01 -22.43
CA ASN A 166 11.06 11.30 -23.11
C ASN A 166 11.51 10.14 -22.22
N PRO A 167 10.74 9.04 -22.15
CA PRO A 167 11.11 7.89 -21.35
C PRO A 167 12.43 7.28 -21.83
N CYS A 168 13.07 6.48 -21.00
CA CYS A 168 14.21 5.68 -21.43
C CYS A 168 13.81 4.83 -22.63
N ASP A 169 14.46 5.05 -23.77
CA ASP A 169 14.27 4.37 -25.05
C ASP A 169 14.48 2.85 -24.95
N MET A 170 15.42 2.40 -24.11
CA MET A 170 15.72 0.98 -23.97
C MET A 170 14.65 0.19 -23.19
N CYS A 171 13.99 0.80 -22.21
CA CYS A 171 12.99 0.12 -21.37
C CYS A 171 11.56 0.67 -21.50
N GLY A 172 11.35 1.70 -22.30
CA GLY A 172 10.07 2.40 -22.43
C GLY A 172 9.55 2.97 -21.11
N GLY A 173 10.45 3.45 -20.23
CA GLY A 173 10.06 4.04 -18.94
C GLY A 173 9.71 3.04 -17.83
N LYS A 174 9.89 1.74 -18.06
CA LYS A 174 9.60 0.67 -17.07
C LYS A 174 10.71 0.48 -16.04
N GLY A 175 11.94 0.90 -16.35
CA GLY A 175 13.14 0.68 -15.52
C GLY A 175 13.67 -0.76 -15.53
N LEU A 176 12.96 -1.69 -16.17
CA LEU A 176 13.35 -3.09 -16.24
C LEU A 176 13.37 -3.55 -17.69
N VAL A 177 14.35 -4.40 -18.03
CA VAL A 177 14.45 -5.07 -19.33
C VAL A 177 14.50 -6.58 -19.14
N LYS A 178 13.98 -7.32 -20.12
CA LYS A 178 14.08 -8.78 -20.14
C LYS A 178 15.49 -9.19 -20.55
N LYS A 179 16.05 -10.20 -19.90
CA LYS A 179 17.37 -10.75 -20.21
C LYS A 179 17.37 -12.27 -20.05
N GLN A 180 17.98 -12.94 -21.01
CA GLN A 180 18.36 -14.35 -20.93
C GLN A 180 19.55 -14.50 -19.98
N VAL A 181 19.43 -15.37 -18.98
CA VAL A 181 20.47 -15.62 -17.98
C VAL A 181 20.81 -17.09 -17.96
N LYS A 182 22.12 -17.37 -18.06
CA LYS A 182 22.73 -18.67 -17.85
C LYS A 182 23.03 -18.85 -16.36
N LYS A 183 22.59 -19.96 -15.76
CA LYS A 183 22.89 -20.30 -14.37
C LYS A 183 23.25 -21.77 -14.27
N ILE A 184 24.35 -22.07 -13.58
CA ILE A 184 24.70 -23.43 -13.21
C ILE A 184 24.05 -23.74 -11.87
N ILE A 185 23.31 -24.84 -11.81
CA ILE A 185 22.63 -25.34 -10.61
C ILE A 185 23.22 -26.70 -10.22
N LYS A 186 23.38 -26.92 -8.92
CA LYS A 186 23.83 -28.20 -8.38
C LYS A 186 22.61 -29.03 -8.00
N ILE A 187 22.44 -30.16 -8.66
CA ILE A 187 21.39 -31.13 -8.37
C ILE A 187 21.95 -32.10 -7.33
N PRO A 188 21.34 -32.19 -6.14
CA PRO A 188 21.78 -33.13 -5.12
C PRO A 188 21.51 -34.57 -5.55
N ARG A 189 22.30 -35.50 -5.03
CA ARG A 189 22.11 -36.94 -5.24
C ARG A 189 20.78 -37.41 -4.65
N GLY A 190 20.14 -38.36 -5.31
CA GLY A 190 18.87 -38.94 -4.87
C GLY A 190 17.70 -37.96 -4.85
N ILE A 191 17.70 -36.93 -5.71
CA ILE A 191 16.57 -36.00 -5.78
C ILE A 191 15.32 -36.71 -6.30
N GLN A 192 14.17 -36.46 -5.67
CA GLN A 192 12.89 -37.04 -6.07
C GLN A 192 12.04 -36.04 -6.86
N GLU A 193 10.98 -36.55 -7.48
CA GLU A 193 10.03 -35.74 -8.21
C GLU A 193 9.35 -34.70 -7.27
N LYS A 194 9.10 -33.49 -7.78
CA LYS A 194 8.51 -32.35 -7.04
C LYS A 194 9.40 -31.73 -5.96
N ASN A 195 10.63 -32.22 -5.72
CA ASN A 195 11.60 -31.52 -4.89
C ASN A 195 11.89 -30.11 -5.44
N LYS A 196 12.12 -29.15 -4.53
CA LYS A 196 12.39 -27.74 -4.88
C LYS A 196 13.78 -27.33 -4.43
N ILE A 197 14.55 -26.77 -5.36
CA ILE A 197 15.85 -26.16 -5.08
C ILE A 197 15.67 -24.64 -5.14
N LYS A 198 16.00 -23.94 -4.05
CA LYS A 198 15.91 -22.48 -3.99
C LYS A 198 17.25 -21.85 -4.37
N ILE A 199 17.23 -20.99 -5.37
CA ILE A 199 18.40 -20.24 -5.82
C ILE A 199 18.26 -18.78 -5.35
N LYS A 200 19.17 -18.33 -4.48
CA LYS A 200 19.20 -16.92 -4.05
C LYS A 200 19.54 -16.02 -5.25
N TYR A 201 18.89 -14.86 -5.32
CA TYR A 201 19.07 -13.86 -6.38
C TYR A 201 18.78 -14.36 -7.81
N GLY A 202 18.07 -15.47 -7.96
CA GLY A 202 17.63 -16.02 -9.25
C GLY A 202 16.26 -15.51 -9.73
N GLY A 203 15.61 -14.64 -8.96
CA GLY A 203 14.33 -14.02 -9.33
C GLY A 203 14.50 -12.83 -10.27
N ASN A 204 13.38 -12.12 -10.51
CA ASN A 204 13.41 -10.84 -11.22
C ASN A 204 14.07 -9.75 -10.36
N GLY A 205 14.62 -8.73 -11.01
CA GLY A 205 15.04 -7.48 -10.38
C GLY A 205 13.84 -6.74 -9.78
N GLY A 206 14.04 -6.14 -8.62
CA GLY A 206 13.03 -5.33 -7.95
C GLY A 206 12.91 -3.93 -8.53
N LYS A 207 12.01 -3.14 -7.97
CA LYS A 207 11.84 -1.71 -8.32
C LYS A 207 12.46 -0.83 -7.24
N ASN A 208 12.89 0.37 -7.62
CA ASN A 208 13.51 1.36 -6.73
C ASN A 208 14.67 0.80 -5.90
N LYS A 209 15.61 0.09 -6.54
CA LYS A 209 16.77 -0.54 -5.86
C LYS A 209 16.40 -1.66 -4.86
N GLY A 210 15.22 -2.28 -5.01
CA GLY A 210 14.83 -3.52 -4.31
C GLY A 210 15.14 -4.79 -5.08
#